data_AF-A0A6J4UUA0-F1
#
_entry.id   AF-A0A6J4UUA0-F1
#
_cell.length_a   1.000
_cell.length_b   1.000
_cell.length_c   1.000
_cell.angle_alpha   90.00
_cell.angle_beta   90.00
_cell.angle_gamma   90.00
#
_symmetry.space_group_name_H-M   'P 1'
#
loop_
_entity.id
_entity.type
_entity.pdbx_description
1 polymer ?
#
loop_
_entity_poly.entity_id
_entity_poly.type
_entity_poly.pdbx_seq_one_letter_code
_entity_poly.pdbx_strand_id
1 'polypeptide(L)'
;MPERRGPDMDRPDRPAPCPAEPVGPPTRPAPRVRAIDRIRADSERTLANWAVRVADLPAFRAVPALDLAGLQDGVPALMATVLDAALLGDPAVDPDPRGRVAAAAAEHGRVRGAADFPIGALLAEYQALRAEIRAATERVARADAALGEAARDLQGHLGAVLDAAVIHAAEAWASVGRESSAVRGPSVGVDRAR
;
A
#
# COMPACT_ATOMS: atom_id res chain seq x y z
N MET A 1 71.95 4.27 -36.31
CA MET A 1 72.21 3.29 -35.23
C MET A 1 70.86 2.79 -34.74
N PRO A 2 70.45 1.54 -35.06
CA PRO A 2 69.12 1.04 -34.76
C PRO A 2 69.07 0.39 -33.37
N GLU A 3 68.17 0.84 -32.51
CA GLU A 3 67.92 0.24 -31.19
C GLU A 3 67.10 -1.04 -31.34
N ARG A 4 67.66 -2.13 -30.80
CA ARG A 4 67.05 -3.46 -30.73
C ARG A 4 65.93 -3.44 -29.68
N ARG A 5 64.67 -3.56 -30.10
CA ARG A 5 63.55 -3.93 -29.22
C ARG A 5 63.73 -5.39 -28.78
N GLY A 6 63.93 -5.60 -27.49
CA GLY A 6 63.87 -6.92 -26.87
C GLY A 6 62.42 -7.45 -26.83
N PRO A 7 62.23 -8.78 -26.90
CA PRO A 7 60.91 -9.39 -26.79
C PRO A 7 60.37 -9.30 -25.36
N ASP A 8 59.15 -8.78 -25.24
CA ASP A 8 58.36 -8.71 -24.03
C ASP A 8 57.88 -10.13 -23.66
N MET A 9 58.56 -10.74 -22.69
CA MET A 9 58.40 -12.14 -22.26
C MET A 9 57.79 -12.21 -20.86
N ASP A 10 56.74 -11.45 -20.59
CA ASP A 10 56.07 -11.50 -19.29
C ASP A 10 54.55 -11.27 -19.40
N ARG A 11 53.88 -12.11 -20.20
CA ARG A 11 52.42 -12.19 -20.19
C ARG A 11 52.00 -13.34 -19.27
N PRO A 12 51.55 -13.08 -18.03
CA PRO A 12 51.10 -14.14 -17.15
C PRO A 12 49.91 -14.87 -17.77
N ASP A 13 49.96 -16.20 -17.70
CA ASP A 13 48.91 -17.11 -18.14
C ASP A 13 47.55 -16.64 -17.60
N ARG A 14 46.68 -16.22 -18.52
CA ARG A 14 45.32 -15.84 -18.19
C ARG A 14 44.62 -17.13 -17.74
N PRO A 15 44.13 -17.22 -16.49
CA PRO A 15 43.46 -18.43 -16.02
C PRO A 15 42.28 -18.73 -16.94
N ALA A 16 42.16 -20.00 -17.33
CA ALA A 16 41.03 -20.46 -18.13
C ALA A 16 39.71 -20.04 -17.44
N PRO A 17 38.73 -19.50 -18.16
CA PRO A 17 37.44 -19.18 -17.56
C PRO A 17 36.87 -20.44 -16.92
N CYS A 18 36.64 -20.40 -15.60
CA CYS A 18 35.93 -21.46 -14.90
C CYS A 18 34.63 -21.76 -15.65
N PRO A 19 34.28 -23.04 -15.87
CA PRO A 19 33.00 -23.38 -16.48
C PRO A 19 31.90 -22.75 -15.62
N ALA A 20 31.10 -21.88 -16.24
CA ALA A 20 29.93 -21.32 -15.58
C ALA A 20 29.06 -22.49 -15.11
N GLU A 21 28.75 -22.54 -13.81
CA GLU A 21 27.81 -23.53 -13.30
C GLU A 21 26.52 -23.45 -14.11
N PRO A 22 25.93 -24.59 -14.53
CA PRO A 22 24.67 -24.58 -15.25
C PRO A 22 23.62 -23.95 -14.33
N VAL A 23 23.18 -22.76 -14.68
CA VAL A 23 22.05 -22.09 -14.01
C VAL A 23 20.86 -23.02 -14.17
N GLY A 24 20.47 -23.68 -13.08
CA GLY A 24 19.29 -24.55 -13.04
C GLY A 24 18.04 -23.79 -13.49
N PRO A 25 16.97 -24.48 -13.90
CA PRO A 25 15.74 -23.83 -14.31
C PRO A 25 15.25 -22.89 -13.18
N PRO A 26 14.76 -21.69 -13.50
CA PRO A 26 14.36 -20.72 -12.48
C PRO A 26 13.28 -21.35 -11.58
N THR A 27 13.55 -21.37 -10.27
CA THR A 27 12.58 -21.86 -9.28
C THR A 27 11.32 -21.00 -9.38
N ARG A 28 10.18 -21.65 -9.65
CA ARG A 28 8.90 -20.94 -9.73
C ARG A 28 8.60 -20.26 -8.38
N PRO A 29 8.18 -18.99 -8.36
CA PRO A 29 7.82 -18.32 -7.11
C PRO A 29 6.70 -19.06 -6.37
N ALA A 30 6.69 -18.97 -5.04
CA ALA A 30 5.67 -19.59 -4.20
C ALA A 30 4.25 -19.12 -4.60
N PRO A 31 3.21 -19.97 -4.46
CA PRO A 31 1.84 -19.62 -4.85
C PRO A 31 1.33 -18.30 -4.26
N ARG A 32 1.65 -17.99 -3.00
CA ARG A 32 1.27 -16.72 -2.35
C ARG A 32 1.90 -15.50 -3.03
N VAL A 33 3.18 -15.58 -3.41
CA VAL A 33 3.89 -14.51 -4.15
C VAL A 33 3.24 -14.27 -5.50
N ARG A 34 2.96 -15.36 -6.24
CA ARG A 34 2.25 -15.27 -7.51
C ARG A 34 0.84 -14.69 -7.37
N ALA A 35 0.13 -15.01 -6.29
CA ALA A 35 -1.19 -14.46 -6.03
C ALA A 35 -1.14 -12.95 -5.76
N ILE A 36 -0.22 -12.48 -4.91
CA ILE A 36 -0.07 -11.04 -4.64
C ILE A 36 0.36 -10.28 -5.90
N ASP A 37 1.25 -10.84 -6.71
CA ASP A 37 1.72 -10.18 -7.93
C ASP A 37 0.58 -10.00 -8.94
N ARG A 38 -0.35 -10.96 -9.02
CA ARG A 38 -1.56 -10.82 -9.83
C ARG A 38 -2.53 -9.78 -9.27
N ILE A 39 -2.66 -9.67 -7.94
CA ILE A 39 -3.47 -8.62 -7.32
C ILE A 39 -2.84 -7.24 -7.60
N ARG A 40 -1.50 -7.13 -7.49
CA ARG A 40 -0.75 -5.92 -7.82
C ARG A 40 -0.97 -5.51 -9.28
N ALA A 41 -0.94 -6.46 -10.20
CA ALA A 41 -1.23 -6.22 -11.62
C ALA A 41 -2.67 -5.75 -11.87
N ASP A 42 -3.62 -6.05 -10.97
CA ASP A 42 -5.01 -5.62 -11.02
C ASP A 42 -5.29 -4.37 -10.16
N SER A 43 -4.23 -3.72 -9.62
CA SER A 43 -4.37 -2.57 -8.70
C SER A 43 -5.07 -1.38 -9.35
N GLU A 44 -4.71 -1.04 -10.58
CA GLU A 44 -5.32 0.10 -11.29
C GLU A 44 -6.82 -0.10 -11.45
N ARG A 45 -7.25 -1.31 -11.84
CA ARG A 45 -8.67 -1.67 -11.93
C ARG A 45 -9.36 -1.60 -10.57
N THR A 46 -8.69 -2.11 -9.54
CA THR A 46 -9.19 -2.11 -8.16
C THR A 46 -9.41 -0.68 -7.66
N LEU A 47 -8.45 0.21 -7.89
CA LEU A 47 -8.53 1.63 -7.53
C LEU A 47 -9.58 2.39 -8.36
N ALA A 48 -9.74 2.08 -9.64
CA ALA A 48 -10.78 2.66 -10.48
C ALA A 48 -12.19 2.30 -9.99
N ASN A 49 -12.43 1.02 -9.71
CA ASN A 49 -13.70 0.56 -9.15
C ASN A 49 -13.97 1.18 -7.78
N TRP A 50 -12.95 1.24 -6.92
CA TRP A 50 -13.03 1.87 -5.62
C TRP A 50 -13.42 3.34 -5.74
N ALA A 51 -12.76 4.11 -6.62
CA ALA A 51 -13.02 5.54 -6.80
C ALA A 51 -14.47 5.79 -7.23
N VAL A 52 -15.01 4.98 -8.15
CA VAL A 52 -16.43 5.07 -8.56
C VAL A 52 -17.35 4.84 -7.37
N ARG A 53 -17.12 3.80 -6.56
CA ARG A 53 -17.98 3.51 -5.39
C ARG A 53 -17.90 4.61 -4.34
N VAL A 54 -16.72 5.15 -4.07
CA VAL A 54 -16.55 6.20 -3.05
C VAL A 54 -17.16 7.52 -3.52
N ALA A 55 -17.01 7.87 -4.80
CA ALA A 55 -17.64 9.06 -5.38
C ALA A 55 -19.18 9.02 -5.26
N ASP A 56 -19.77 7.81 -5.27
CA ASP A 56 -21.21 7.62 -5.07
C ASP A 56 -21.66 7.72 -3.60
N LEU A 57 -20.76 7.80 -2.63
CA LEU A 57 -21.16 7.93 -1.22
C LEU A 57 -21.69 9.35 -0.92
N PRO A 58 -22.77 9.49 -0.11
CA PRO A 58 -23.37 10.80 0.18
C PRO A 58 -22.39 11.83 0.75
N ALA A 59 -21.46 11.40 1.61
CA ALA A 59 -20.47 12.30 2.21
C ALA A 59 -19.49 12.90 1.19
N PHE A 60 -19.15 12.16 0.13
CA PHE A 60 -18.27 12.64 -0.93
C PHE A 60 -19.01 13.54 -1.91
N ARG A 61 -20.27 13.20 -2.22
CA ARG A 61 -21.15 14.06 -3.03
C ARG A 61 -21.44 15.42 -2.38
N ALA A 62 -21.37 15.50 -1.05
CA ALA A 62 -21.51 16.75 -0.32
C ALA A 62 -20.28 17.68 -0.42
N VAL A 63 -19.17 17.22 -1.02
CA VAL A 63 -17.93 17.99 -1.23
C VAL A 63 -17.73 18.21 -2.74
N PRO A 64 -18.46 19.13 -3.38
CA PRO A 64 -18.48 19.30 -4.84
C PRO A 64 -17.15 19.78 -5.44
N ALA A 65 -16.23 20.30 -4.62
CA ALA A 65 -14.89 20.71 -5.04
C ALA A 65 -13.85 19.58 -4.99
N LEU A 66 -14.24 18.37 -4.55
CA LEU A 66 -13.33 17.22 -4.51
C LEU A 66 -13.15 16.65 -5.91
N ASP A 67 -11.98 16.90 -6.51
CA ASP A 67 -11.60 16.26 -7.75
C ASP A 67 -11.10 14.82 -7.53
N LEU A 68 -10.83 14.10 -8.62
CA LEU A 68 -10.33 12.73 -8.53
C LEU A 68 -8.98 12.64 -7.80
N ALA A 69 -8.12 13.65 -7.93
CA ALA A 69 -6.82 13.66 -7.28
C ALA A 69 -6.97 13.75 -5.75
N GLY A 70 -7.82 14.65 -5.25
CA GLY A 70 -8.14 14.76 -3.83
C GLY A 70 -8.93 13.55 -3.31
N LEU A 71 -9.75 12.92 -4.15
CA LEU A 71 -10.41 11.66 -3.81
C LEU A 71 -9.38 10.54 -3.63
N GLN A 72 -8.39 10.42 -4.53
CA GLN A 72 -7.40 9.36 -4.51
C GLN A 72 -6.20 9.64 -3.60
N ASP A 73 -6.14 10.80 -2.94
CA ASP A 73 -4.96 11.21 -2.19
C ASP A 73 -4.56 10.19 -1.11
N GLY A 74 -3.32 9.70 -1.21
CA GLY A 74 -2.75 8.66 -0.35
C GLY A 74 -3.27 7.23 -0.55
N VAL A 75 -4.40 7.02 -1.25
CA VAL A 75 -5.03 5.69 -1.36
C VAL A 75 -4.22 4.67 -2.18
N PRO A 76 -3.61 5.02 -3.34
CA PRO A 76 -2.72 4.13 -4.06
C PRO A 76 -1.53 3.66 -3.21
N ALA A 77 -0.92 4.57 -2.44
CA ALA A 77 0.20 4.25 -1.56
C ALA A 77 -0.23 3.35 -0.38
N LEU A 78 -1.40 3.64 0.21
CA LEU A 78 -2.01 2.79 1.23
C LEU A 78 -2.28 1.37 0.69
N MET A 79 -2.86 1.24 -0.50
CA MET A 79 -3.11 -0.06 -1.11
C MET A 79 -1.81 -0.82 -1.36
N ALA A 80 -0.78 -0.16 -1.90
CA ALA A 80 0.53 -0.78 -2.12
C ALA A 80 1.14 -1.31 -0.81
N THR A 81 1.17 -0.49 0.25
CA THR A 81 1.69 -0.90 1.57
C THR A 81 0.90 -2.05 2.19
N VAL A 82 -0.43 -2.08 2.03
CA VAL A 82 -1.28 -3.19 2.49
C VAL A 82 -0.92 -4.50 1.77
N LEU A 83 -0.73 -4.43 0.44
CA LEU A 83 -0.33 -5.61 -0.35
C LEU A 83 1.07 -6.10 0.02
N ASP A 84 2.01 -5.17 0.26
CA ASP A 84 3.36 -5.49 0.70
C ASP A 84 3.36 -6.17 2.09
N ALA A 85 2.59 -5.63 3.04
CA ALA A 85 2.49 -6.20 4.37
C ALA A 85 1.81 -7.58 4.37
N ALA A 86 0.91 -7.84 3.41
CA ALA A 86 0.31 -9.16 3.25
C ALA A 86 1.26 -10.19 2.61
N LEU A 87 2.29 -9.73 1.89
CA LEU A 87 3.35 -10.58 1.35
C LEU A 87 4.40 -10.92 2.42
N LEU A 88 4.79 -9.92 3.21
CA LEU A 88 5.87 -9.99 4.19
C LEU A 88 5.34 -10.50 5.53
N GLY A 89 5.03 -11.80 5.56
CA GLY A 89 4.79 -12.55 6.80
C GLY A 89 6.07 -13.08 7.45
N ASP A 90 7.22 -12.93 6.78
CA ASP A 90 8.53 -13.35 7.30
C ASP A 90 9.27 -12.13 7.90
N PRO A 91 9.33 -12.01 9.24
CA PRO A 91 10.03 -10.92 9.91
C PRO A 91 11.55 -10.91 9.67
N ALA A 92 12.12 -11.96 9.09
CA ALA A 92 13.54 -11.99 8.71
C ALA A 92 13.85 -11.16 7.45
N VAL A 93 12.85 -10.91 6.59
CA VAL A 93 13.02 -10.20 5.31
C VAL A 93 12.71 -8.70 5.43
N ASP A 94 11.75 -8.35 6.27
CA ASP A 94 11.36 -6.96 6.52
C ASP A 94 10.94 -6.77 7.98
N PRO A 95 11.64 -5.90 8.74
CA PRO A 95 11.45 -5.82 10.17
C PRO A 95 10.14 -5.15 10.58
N ASP A 96 9.49 -4.34 9.74
CA ASP A 96 8.23 -3.67 10.14
C ASP A 96 7.26 -3.32 8.98
N PRO A 97 6.69 -4.33 8.30
CA PRO A 97 5.65 -4.10 7.30
C PRO A 97 4.37 -3.48 7.91
N ARG A 98 4.06 -3.79 9.17
CA ARG A 98 2.84 -3.30 9.83
C ARG A 98 2.93 -1.83 10.22
N GLY A 99 4.08 -1.36 10.69
CA GLY A 99 4.31 0.05 11.01
C GLY A 99 4.20 0.94 9.78
N ARG A 100 4.61 0.47 8.59
CA ARG A 100 4.41 1.22 7.34
C ARG A 100 2.94 1.34 6.95
N VAL A 101 2.16 0.27 7.10
CA VAL A 101 0.70 0.32 6.90
C VAL A 101 0.06 1.28 7.91
N ALA A 102 0.46 1.21 9.18
CA ALA A 102 -0.03 2.11 10.22
C ALA A 102 0.27 3.59 9.90
N ALA A 103 1.49 3.89 9.47
CA ALA A 103 1.90 5.24 9.09
C ALA A 103 1.12 5.76 7.86
N ALA A 104 0.98 4.95 6.81
CA ALA A 104 0.21 5.31 5.62
C ALA A 104 -1.28 5.54 5.94
N ALA A 105 -1.86 4.67 6.78
CA ALA A 105 -3.25 4.78 7.20
C ALA A 105 -3.49 6.00 8.08
N ALA A 106 -2.58 6.29 9.02
CA ALA A 106 -2.62 7.47 9.87
C ALA A 106 -2.47 8.77 9.06
N GLU A 107 -1.59 8.80 8.06
CA GLU A 107 -1.48 9.93 7.13
C GLU A 107 -2.79 10.17 6.41
N HIS A 108 -3.38 9.13 5.81
CA HIS A 108 -4.67 9.25 5.12
C HIS A 108 -5.79 9.73 6.07
N GLY A 109 -5.82 9.22 7.31
CA GLY A 109 -6.75 9.70 8.34
C GLY A 109 -6.57 11.19 8.69
N ARG A 110 -5.32 11.66 8.79
CA ARG A 110 -5.01 13.09 9.00
C ARG A 110 -5.45 13.95 7.82
N VAL A 111 -5.17 13.53 6.59
CA VAL A 111 -5.60 14.22 5.36
C VAL A 111 -7.12 14.38 5.35
N ARG A 112 -7.88 13.30 5.60
CA ARG A 112 -9.35 13.36 5.65
C ARG A 112 -9.86 14.23 6.80
N GLY A 113 -9.22 14.17 7.96
CA GLY A 113 -9.56 15.02 9.11
C GLY A 113 -9.32 16.51 8.83
N ALA A 114 -8.21 16.84 8.18
CA ALA A 114 -7.88 18.22 7.80
C ALA A 114 -8.80 18.77 6.69
N ALA A 115 -9.36 17.88 5.86
CA ALA A 115 -10.36 18.22 4.85
C ALA A 115 -11.82 18.15 5.37
N ASP A 116 -12.01 18.12 6.70
CA ASP A 116 -13.33 18.11 7.37
C ASP A 116 -14.26 16.97 6.93
N PHE A 117 -13.72 15.85 6.45
CA PHE A 117 -14.54 14.67 6.17
C PHE A 117 -15.07 14.07 7.47
N PRO A 118 -16.35 13.64 7.53
CA PRO A 118 -16.86 12.96 8.71
C PRO A 118 -16.19 11.59 8.85
N ILE A 119 -15.98 11.13 10.09
CA ILE A 119 -15.39 9.79 10.35
C ILE A 119 -16.14 8.66 9.64
N GLY A 120 -17.46 8.77 9.49
CA GLY A 120 -18.25 7.79 8.74
C GLY A 120 -17.87 7.68 7.26
N ALA A 121 -17.41 8.78 6.63
CA ALA A 121 -16.89 8.76 5.27
C ALA A 121 -15.57 8.00 5.18
N LEU A 122 -14.62 8.31 6.07
CA LEU A 122 -13.34 7.61 6.16
C LEU A 122 -13.55 6.10 6.35
N LEU A 123 -14.42 5.70 7.29
CA LEU A 123 -14.72 4.29 7.50
C LEU A 123 -15.35 3.63 6.27
N ALA A 124 -16.25 4.33 5.56
CA ALA A 124 -16.84 3.83 4.33
C ALA A 124 -15.82 3.67 3.18
N GLU A 125 -14.83 4.56 3.06
CA GLU A 125 -13.72 4.41 2.10
C GLU A 125 -12.94 3.11 2.31
N TYR A 126 -12.58 2.82 3.56
CA TYR A 126 -11.87 1.59 3.90
C TYR A 126 -12.70 0.34 3.68
N GLN A 127 -14.02 0.38 3.95
CA GLN A 127 -14.91 -0.72 3.64
C GLN A 127 -15.03 -0.96 2.13
N ALA A 128 -15.10 0.11 1.33
CA ALA A 128 -15.07 0.01 -0.12
C ALA A 128 -13.74 -0.58 -0.62
N LEU A 129 -12.60 -0.14 -0.06
CA LEU A 129 -11.28 -0.66 -0.42
C LEU A 129 -11.15 -2.15 -0.08
N ARG A 130 -11.63 -2.56 1.10
CA ARG A 130 -11.69 -3.97 1.51
C ARG A 130 -12.51 -4.81 0.54
N ALA A 131 -13.68 -4.32 0.12
CA ALA A 131 -14.53 -5.01 -0.84
C ALA A 131 -13.83 -5.19 -2.20
N GLU A 132 -13.12 -4.18 -2.68
CA GLU A 132 -12.38 -4.24 -3.95
C GLU A 132 -11.17 -5.16 -3.91
N ILE A 133 -10.38 -5.11 -2.82
CA ILE A 133 -9.24 -6.04 -2.62
C ILE A 133 -9.72 -7.49 -2.53
N ARG A 134 -10.85 -7.72 -1.84
CA ARG A 134 -11.49 -9.05 -1.81
C ARG A 134 -11.90 -9.49 -3.22
N ALA A 135 -12.57 -8.63 -3.98
CA ALA A 135 -12.99 -8.95 -5.33
C ALA A 135 -11.79 -9.25 -6.25
N ALA A 136 -10.67 -8.53 -6.10
CA ALA A 136 -9.41 -8.81 -6.80
C ALA A 136 -8.85 -10.19 -6.44
N THR A 137 -8.84 -10.53 -5.16
CA THR A 137 -8.37 -11.84 -4.67
C THR A 137 -9.24 -12.99 -5.21
N GLU A 138 -10.55 -12.81 -5.24
CA GLU A 138 -11.51 -13.78 -5.82
C GLU A 138 -11.35 -13.92 -7.34
N ARG A 139 -10.99 -12.84 -8.06
CA ARG A 139 -10.64 -12.92 -9.49
C ARG A 139 -9.39 -13.77 -9.71
N VAL A 140 -8.35 -13.60 -8.88
CA VAL A 140 -7.12 -14.41 -8.95
C VAL A 140 -7.42 -15.88 -8.69
N ALA A 141 -8.19 -16.20 -7.65
CA ALA A 141 -8.57 -17.57 -7.31
C ALA A 141 -9.35 -18.27 -8.44
N ARG A 142 -10.25 -17.54 -9.12
CA ARG A 142 -11.03 -18.06 -10.25
C ARG A 142 -10.21 -18.23 -11.53
N ALA A 143 -9.25 -17.33 -11.78
CA ALA A 143 -8.43 -17.36 -12.99
C ALA A 143 -7.37 -18.48 -12.98
N ASP A 144 -6.97 -18.96 -11.81
CA ASP A 144 -5.97 -20.03 -11.66
C ASP A 144 -6.25 -20.87 -10.43
N ALA A 145 -6.81 -22.06 -10.65
CA ALA A 145 -7.17 -23.00 -9.58
C ALA A 145 -5.97 -23.39 -8.71
N ALA A 146 -4.75 -23.38 -9.25
CA ALA A 146 -3.54 -23.66 -8.49
C ALA A 146 -3.16 -22.54 -7.50
N LEU A 147 -3.83 -21.38 -7.58
CA LEU A 147 -3.70 -20.27 -6.64
C LEU A 147 -4.87 -20.17 -5.66
N GLY A 148 -5.90 -21.02 -5.79
CA GLY A 148 -7.15 -20.86 -5.04
C GLY A 148 -7.00 -20.89 -3.52
N GLU A 149 -6.15 -21.79 -2.99
CA GLU A 149 -5.87 -21.88 -1.55
C GLU A 149 -5.03 -20.69 -1.06
N ALA A 150 -3.92 -20.41 -1.74
CA ALA A 150 -3.07 -19.26 -1.43
C ALA A 150 -3.85 -17.92 -1.46
N ALA A 151 -4.81 -17.77 -2.38
CA ALA A 151 -5.66 -16.59 -2.45
C ALA A 151 -6.62 -16.49 -1.26
N ARG A 152 -7.20 -17.62 -0.80
CA ARG A 152 -8.06 -17.65 0.40
C ARG A 152 -7.28 -17.29 1.67
N ASP A 153 -6.08 -17.85 1.84
CA ASP A 153 -5.22 -17.52 2.97
C ASP A 153 -4.79 -16.05 2.93
N LEU A 154 -4.46 -15.55 1.75
CA LEU A 154 -4.10 -14.15 1.54
C LEU A 154 -5.26 -13.21 1.88
N GLN A 155 -6.50 -13.59 1.55
CA GLN A 155 -7.69 -12.81 1.91
C GLN A 155 -7.83 -12.63 3.42
N GLY A 156 -7.57 -13.68 4.22
CA GLY A 156 -7.59 -13.59 5.68
C GLY A 156 -6.53 -12.62 6.22
N HIS A 157 -5.30 -12.71 5.71
CA HIS A 157 -4.21 -11.80 6.08
C HIS A 157 -4.48 -10.35 5.68
N LEU A 158 -4.96 -10.10 4.46
CA LEU A 158 -5.33 -8.77 3.97
C LEU A 158 -6.44 -8.15 4.83
N GLY A 159 -7.42 -8.96 5.25
CA GLY A 159 -8.47 -8.53 6.17
C GLY A 159 -7.89 -7.98 7.48
N ALA A 160 -7.01 -8.75 8.13
CA ALA A 160 -6.37 -8.34 9.38
C ALA A 160 -5.49 -7.08 9.23
N VAL A 161 -4.75 -6.96 8.12
CA VAL A 161 -3.94 -5.76 7.82
C VAL A 161 -4.83 -4.53 7.63
N LEU A 162 -5.95 -4.66 6.91
CA LEU A 162 -6.90 -3.57 6.71
C LEU A 162 -7.64 -3.19 8.00
N ASP A 163 -7.98 -4.16 8.86
CA ASP A 163 -8.57 -3.87 10.18
C ASP A 163 -7.63 -3.00 11.03
N ALA A 164 -6.33 -3.32 11.07
CA ALA A 164 -5.33 -2.51 11.75
C ALA A 164 -5.17 -1.11 11.12
N ALA A 165 -5.17 -1.03 9.79
CA ALA A 165 -5.11 0.25 9.08
C ALA A 165 -6.29 1.17 9.44
N VAL A 166 -7.52 0.64 9.49
CA VAL A 166 -8.72 1.41 9.87
C VAL A 166 -8.57 2.03 11.27
N ILE A 167 -8.04 1.28 12.24
CA ILE A 167 -7.83 1.77 13.60
C ILE A 167 -6.88 2.99 13.59
N HIS A 168 -5.72 2.85 12.95
CA HIS A 168 -4.74 3.95 12.88
C HIS A 168 -5.25 5.16 12.12
N ALA A 169 -6.01 4.96 11.03
CA ALA A 169 -6.63 6.05 10.31
C ALA A 169 -7.65 6.80 11.18
N ALA A 170 -8.50 6.08 11.91
CA ALA A 170 -9.52 6.67 12.77
C ALA A 170 -8.90 7.43 13.96
N GLU A 171 -7.86 6.88 14.59
CA GLU A 171 -7.12 7.54 15.67
C GLU A 171 -6.47 8.85 15.20
N ALA A 172 -5.85 8.82 14.03
CA ALA A 172 -5.19 9.98 13.44
C ALA A 172 -6.20 11.06 13.02
N TRP A 173 -7.32 10.66 12.39
CA TRP A 173 -8.45 11.55 12.10
C TRP A 173 -8.98 12.24 13.36
N ALA A 174 -9.20 11.47 14.43
CA ALA A 174 -9.73 12.01 15.69
C ALA A 174 -8.76 13.00 16.36
N SER A 175 -7.45 12.86 16.10
CA SER A 175 -6.42 13.74 16.65
C SER A 175 -6.46 15.13 16.03
N VAL A 176 -6.70 15.23 14.72
CA VAL A 176 -6.89 16.51 14.01
C VAL A 176 -8.10 17.29 14.56
N GLY A 177 -9.20 16.60 14.88
CA GLY A 177 -10.38 17.24 15.46
C GLY A 177 -10.15 17.83 16.86
N ARG A 178 -9.31 17.17 17.68
CA ARG A 178 -8.94 17.66 19.02
C ARG A 178 -8.04 18.90 18.93
N GLU A 179 -7.05 18.87 18.04
CA GLU A 179 -6.15 20.02 17.81
C GLU A 179 -6.91 21.25 17.32
N SER A 180 -7.83 21.04 16.37
CA SER A 180 -8.69 22.10 15.82
C SER A 180 -9.66 22.70 16.84
N SER A 181 -10.03 21.93 17.87
CA SER A 181 -10.87 22.38 18.98
C SER A 181 -10.06 23.16 20.03
N ALA A 182 -8.82 22.72 20.31
CA ALA A 182 -7.92 23.40 21.25
C ALA A 182 -7.54 24.81 20.75
N VAL A 183 -7.30 24.98 19.44
CA VAL A 183 -6.97 26.27 18.83
C VAL A 183 -8.14 27.27 18.91
N ARG A 184 -9.38 26.80 18.86
CA ARG A 184 -10.56 27.70 18.89
C ARG A 184 -10.88 28.28 20.26
N GLY A 185 -10.28 27.75 21.33
CA GLY A 185 -10.46 28.21 22.71
C GLY A 185 -11.93 28.17 23.20
N PRO A 186 -12.17 28.19 24.51
CA PRO A 186 -13.50 28.58 24.98
C PRO A 186 -13.70 30.03 24.51
N SER A 187 -14.64 30.25 23.59
CA SER A 187 -15.16 31.59 23.32
C SER A 187 -15.66 32.12 24.65
N VAL A 188 -14.82 32.89 25.36
CA VAL A 188 -15.19 33.58 26.58
C VAL A 188 -16.34 34.48 26.16
N GLY A 189 -17.56 34.04 26.48
CA GLY A 189 -18.76 34.81 26.26
C GLY A 189 -18.51 36.13 26.96
N VAL A 190 -18.30 37.19 26.17
CA VAL A 190 -18.30 38.54 26.69
C VAL A 190 -19.73 38.76 27.14
N ASP A 191 -19.95 38.47 28.42
CA ASP A 191 -21.18 38.71 29.14
C ASP A 191 -21.38 40.22 29.10
N ARG A 192 -22.15 40.71 28.11
CA ARG A 192 -22.57 42.10 28.06
C ARG A 192 -23.60 42.28 29.17
N ALA A 193 -23.10 42.51 30.37
CA ALA A 193 -23.88 43.08 31.45
C ALA A 193 -24.59 44.34 30.93
N ARG A 194 -25.91 44.34 31.07
CA ARG A 194 -26.76 45.53 30.96
C ARG A 194 -26.84 46.23 32.31
#